data_AF-A0A2A5QVB5-F1
#
_entry.id   AF-A0A2A5QVB5-F1
#
_cell.length_a   1.000
_cell.length_b   1.000
_cell.length_c   1.000
_cell.angle_alpha   90.00
_cell.angle_beta   90.00
_cell.angle_gamma   90.00
#
_symmetry.space_group_name_H-M   'P 1'
#
loop_
_entity.id
_entity.type
_entity.pdbx_description
1 polymer ?
#
loop_
_entity_poly.entity_id
_entity_poly.type
_entity_poly.pdbx_seq_one_letter_code
_entity_poly.pdbx_strand_id
1 'polypeptide(L)'
;MEHISRRRLLATAGTGTGLTALGAGCLDQSAETGPDEATDTDEPDGADEPDETSASDRPPLERWVPASGSAELGFQYRDLATVRAYEEHLQSDVVAAIPSLPRGERGEIVEQLVDGESAVDSVLRFGSADAVGNVVVSGSFDSDSVDVDLESAAGEFGVFERDGTSVAVSEETVVVSDADGADIDAILAAGVEGTDRRVDADVTFATTADQVAQATFVQGEHDRRDETDASWVGVANAWSIGSETTTHSIVAVYDDADTVSEFETQIPATFDDEAIEIDGTVGVATRTVPTDDYEYRNRFADRGTQPAPPQAGVTIESDASSRTVTVTYVSRSGADRLEIRDESGNSDEMTEVGETTTFEYEAGASGELTVVGVRGETKAVVAAHSYSF
;
A
#
# COMPACT_ATOMS: atom_id res chain seq x y z
N MET A 1 -36.65 2.76 -11.34
CA MET A 1 -35.49 2.57 -10.44
C MET A 1 -35.36 1.07 -10.27
N GLU A 2 -34.53 0.48 -11.12
CA GLU A 2 -34.35 -0.96 -11.21
C GLU A 2 -33.16 -1.36 -10.33
N HIS A 3 -33.35 -2.41 -9.53
CA HIS A 3 -32.34 -2.97 -8.63
C HIS A 3 -31.21 -3.60 -9.44
N ILE A 4 -29.99 -3.10 -9.26
CA ILE A 4 -28.78 -3.71 -9.82
C ILE A 4 -28.40 -4.89 -8.93
N SER A 5 -28.52 -6.09 -9.50
CA SER A 5 -28.15 -7.37 -8.89
C SER A 5 -26.62 -7.49 -8.89
N ARG A 6 -26.02 -7.57 -7.69
CA ARG A 6 -24.60 -7.86 -7.48
C ARG A 6 -24.30 -9.29 -7.92
N ARG A 7 -23.70 -9.45 -9.11
CA ARG A 7 -23.13 -10.72 -9.57
C ARG A 7 -21.61 -10.65 -9.52
N ARG A 8 -21.08 -11.36 -8.53
CA ARG A 8 -19.72 -11.89 -8.39
C ARG A 8 -19.02 -12.12 -9.75
N LEU A 9 -18.00 -11.32 -10.03
CA LEU A 9 -17.05 -11.56 -11.11
C LEU A 9 -16.04 -12.61 -10.63
N LEU A 10 -16.16 -13.82 -11.18
CA LEU A 10 -15.16 -14.87 -11.04
C LEU A 10 -14.20 -14.72 -12.23
N ALA A 11 -12.98 -14.25 -11.97
CA ALA A 11 -11.86 -14.42 -12.89
C ALA A 11 -11.48 -15.92 -12.93
N THR A 12 -12.10 -16.66 -13.84
CA THR A 12 -11.69 -18.04 -14.17
C THR A 12 -10.69 -18.05 -15.31
N ALA A 13 -9.43 -18.34 -14.98
CA ALA A 13 -8.44 -18.96 -15.88
C ALA A 13 -7.51 -19.81 -14.99
N GLY A 14 -7.27 -21.11 -15.15
CA GLY A 14 -7.79 -22.16 -16.00
C GLY A 14 -7.01 -23.45 -15.67
N THR A 15 -7.73 -24.53 -15.33
CA THR A 15 -7.34 -25.96 -15.37
C THR A 15 -6.25 -26.52 -14.45
N GLY A 16 -6.70 -27.16 -13.34
CA GLY A 16 -5.94 -28.14 -12.56
C GLY A 16 -6.85 -28.93 -11.60
N THR A 17 -7.41 -30.03 -12.08
CA THR A 17 -8.31 -31.01 -11.44
C THR A 17 -8.36 -31.12 -9.90
N GLY A 18 -9.55 -30.91 -9.32
CA GLY A 18 -9.91 -31.31 -7.96
C GLY A 18 -11.42 -31.21 -7.70
N LEU A 19 -12.15 -32.28 -8.02
CA LEU A 19 -13.60 -32.44 -7.77
C LEU A 19 -13.93 -32.36 -6.27
N THR A 20 -14.85 -31.47 -5.88
CA THR A 20 -15.96 -31.82 -4.97
C THR A 20 -17.13 -30.85 -5.15
N ALA A 21 -18.32 -31.43 -5.07
CA ALA A 21 -19.60 -30.88 -5.49
C ALA A 21 -20.19 -29.87 -4.50
N LEU A 22 -20.85 -28.83 -5.03
CA LEU A 22 -22.07 -28.29 -4.45
C LEU A 22 -23.08 -28.03 -5.57
N GLY A 23 -24.25 -28.65 -5.44
CA GLY A 23 -25.28 -28.74 -6.44
C GLY A 23 -26.00 -27.42 -6.68
N ALA A 24 -26.21 -27.11 -7.95
CA ALA A 24 -27.18 -26.14 -8.40
C ALA A 24 -28.60 -26.73 -8.23
N GLY A 25 -29.41 -26.12 -7.36
CA GLY A 25 -30.85 -26.34 -7.30
C GLY A 25 -31.57 -25.18 -7.99
N CYS A 26 -31.76 -25.27 -9.31
CA CYS A 26 -32.67 -24.38 -10.02
C CYS A 26 -34.09 -24.97 -9.99
N LEU A 27 -35.02 -24.19 -9.46
CA LEU A 27 -36.47 -24.41 -9.52
C LEU A 27 -36.93 -24.54 -10.98
N ASP A 28 -37.71 -25.58 -11.27
CA ASP A 28 -38.67 -25.55 -12.38
C ASP A 28 -40.04 -26.10 -11.92
N GLN A 29 -41.07 -25.38 -12.31
CA GLN A 29 -42.47 -25.57 -11.98
C GLN A 29 -43.07 -26.64 -12.90
N SER A 30 -43.81 -27.60 -12.33
CA SER A 30 -44.86 -28.32 -13.05
C SER A 30 -45.90 -28.82 -12.06
N ALA A 31 -47.13 -28.33 -12.24
CA ALA A 31 -48.31 -28.62 -11.45
C ALA A 31 -48.89 -30.02 -11.71
N GLU A 32 -49.51 -30.65 -10.71
CA GLU A 32 -50.86 -31.26 -10.78
C GLU A 32 -51.34 -31.83 -9.42
N THR A 33 -52.38 -31.19 -8.90
CA THR A 33 -53.58 -31.65 -8.16
C THR A 33 -53.58 -32.90 -7.24
N GLY A 34 -53.93 -32.68 -5.96
CA GLY A 34 -54.55 -33.66 -5.07
C GLY A 34 -54.72 -33.10 -3.64
N PRO A 35 -55.94 -33.01 -3.07
CA PRO A 35 -56.19 -32.34 -1.79
C PRO A 35 -56.06 -33.31 -0.60
N ASP A 36 -55.68 -32.83 0.58
CA ASP A 36 -56.25 -33.27 1.87
C ASP A 36 -55.81 -32.36 3.04
N GLU A 37 -56.85 -31.84 3.70
CA GLU A 37 -57.06 -31.49 5.12
C GLU A 37 -55.95 -30.89 6.01
N ALA A 38 -56.17 -29.59 6.32
CA ALA A 38 -56.15 -28.92 7.64
C ALA A 38 -55.15 -29.34 8.74
N THR A 39 -54.31 -28.38 9.16
CA THR A 39 -54.18 -27.99 10.58
C THR A 39 -53.49 -26.62 10.72
N ASP A 40 -54.08 -25.76 11.55
CA ASP A 40 -53.56 -24.46 11.99
C ASP A 40 -52.19 -24.61 12.67
N THR A 41 -51.18 -23.84 12.27
CA THR A 41 -50.10 -23.37 13.17
C THR A 41 -49.38 -22.16 12.55
N ASP A 42 -49.50 -21.03 13.24
CA ASP A 42 -48.59 -19.87 13.32
C ASP A 42 -48.05 -19.23 12.02
N GLU A 43 -48.51 -18.00 11.78
CA GLU A 43 -47.73 -16.97 11.07
C GLU A 43 -46.35 -16.80 11.76
N PRO A 44 -45.24 -16.87 11.02
CA PRO A 44 -44.09 -16.05 11.34
C PRO A 44 -44.10 -14.85 10.40
N ASP A 45 -44.29 -13.66 10.98
CA ASP A 45 -43.75 -12.42 10.42
C ASP A 45 -42.23 -12.60 10.32
N GLY A 46 -41.79 -13.17 9.20
CA GLY A 46 -40.40 -13.17 8.78
C GLY A 46 -40.07 -11.79 8.24
N ALA A 47 -39.82 -10.84 9.14
CA ALA A 47 -38.93 -9.75 8.80
C ALA A 47 -37.61 -10.40 8.40
N ASP A 48 -37.22 -10.27 7.13
CA ASP A 48 -35.88 -10.55 6.66
C ASP A 48 -34.92 -9.62 7.43
N GLU A 49 -34.51 -10.03 8.62
CA GLU A 49 -33.32 -9.48 9.27
C GLU A 49 -32.12 -9.83 8.37
N PRO A 50 -31.25 -8.86 8.05
CA PRO A 50 -30.07 -9.14 7.24
C PRO A 50 -29.21 -10.14 8.01
N ASP A 51 -28.88 -11.24 7.32
CA ASP A 51 -28.04 -12.33 7.80
C ASP A 51 -26.80 -11.78 8.52
N GLU A 52 -26.76 -11.97 9.84
CA GLU A 52 -25.71 -11.63 10.80
C GLU A 52 -24.46 -12.46 10.51
N THR A 53 -23.80 -12.20 9.38
CA THR A 53 -22.51 -12.80 9.06
C THR A 53 -21.45 -12.10 9.91
N SER A 54 -21.19 -12.72 11.07
CA SER A 54 -20.17 -12.44 12.08
C SER A 54 -19.08 -11.45 11.62
N ALA A 55 -18.89 -10.35 12.34
CA ALA A 55 -17.84 -9.35 12.05
C ALA A 55 -16.42 -9.91 11.86
N SER A 56 -16.14 -11.12 12.33
CA SER A 56 -14.87 -11.84 12.15
C SER A 56 -14.61 -12.32 10.71
N ASP A 57 -15.63 -12.42 9.85
CA ASP A 57 -15.48 -12.91 8.47
C ASP A 57 -15.02 -11.82 7.48
N ARG A 58 -14.89 -10.56 7.94
CA ARG A 58 -14.53 -9.43 7.08
C ARG A 58 -13.02 -9.33 6.85
N PRO A 59 -12.58 -8.98 5.62
CA PRO A 59 -11.19 -8.66 5.34
C PRO A 59 -10.65 -7.54 6.24
N PRO A 60 -9.35 -7.55 6.60
CA PRO A 60 -8.78 -6.58 7.55
C PRO A 60 -9.01 -5.11 7.18
N LEU A 61 -8.95 -4.76 5.89
CA LEU A 61 -9.22 -3.40 5.41
C LEU A 61 -10.67 -2.95 5.62
N GLU A 62 -11.63 -3.88 5.53
CA GLU A 62 -13.03 -3.57 5.79
C GLU A 62 -13.34 -3.47 7.27
N ARG A 63 -12.61 -4.24 8.09
CA ARG A 63 -12.84 -4.36 9.53
C ARG A 63 -12.26 -3.21 10.32
N TRP A 64 -11.00 -2.85 10.06
CA TRP A 64 -10.23 -2.03 11.02
C TRP A 64 -10.12 -0.55 10.67
N VAL A 65 -10.52 -0.14 9.47
CA VAL A 65 -10.42 1.27 9.06
C VAL A 65 -11.67 2.04 9.55
N PRO A 66 -11.53 2.95 10.52
CA PRO A 66 -12.66 3.70 11.06
C PRO A 66 -13.25 4.67 10.02
N ALA A 67 -14.56 4.94 10.11
CA ALA A 67 -15.19 5.98 9.30
C ALA A 67 -14.67 7.38 9.65
N SER A 68 -14.36 7.60 10.93
CA SER A 68 -13.71 8.82 11.42
C SER A 68 -12.22 8.81 11.08
N GLY A 69 -11.70 9.94 10.61
CA GLY A 69 -10.30 10.07 10.25
C GLY A 69 -10.09 11.08 9.13
N SER A 70 -8.87 11.11 8.60
CA SER A 70 -8.56 11.90 7.41
C SER A 70 -9.40 11.45 6.21
N ALA A 71 -9.75 12.39 5.33
CA ALA A 71 -10.37 12.07 4.04
C ALA A 71 -9.38 11.27 3.18
N GLU A 72 -8.12 11.73 3.14
CA GLU A 72 -7.02 11.03 2.51
C GLU A 72 -6.59 9.83 3.36
N LEU A 73 -6.48 8.67 2.72
CA LEU A 73 -6.12 7.42 3.37
C LEU A 73 -5.11 6.65 2.53
N GLY A 74 -3.89 6.48 3.05
CA GLY A 74 -2.99 5.44 2.58
C GLY A 74 -3.20 4.16 3.38
N PHE A 75 -3.09 3.00 2.74
CA PHE A 75 -3.18 1.70 3.40
C PHE A 75 -2.23 0.68 2.81
N GLN A 76 -1.76 -0.25 3.65
CA GLN A 76 -0.88 -1.34 3.27
C GLN A 76 -1.26 -2.59 4.05
N TYR A 77 -1.44 -3.71 3.37
CA TYR A 77 -1.79 -4.98 3.99
C TYR A 77 -0.81 -6.07 3.59
N ARG A 78 -0.50 -6.96 4.52
CA ARG A 78 0.19 -8.20 4.24
C ARG A 78 -0.36 -9.37 5.04
N ASP A 79 -0.65 -10.44 4.33
CA ASP A 79 -1.00 -11.76 4.86
C ASP A 79 0.24 -12.66 4.96
N LEU A 80 0.81 -12.75 6.16
CA LEU A 80 1.96 -13.62 6.44
C LEU A 80 1.57 -15.11 6.51
N ALA A 81 0.36 -15.42 6.95
CA ALA A 81 -0.12 -16.79 6.98
C ALA A 81 -0.14 -17.38 5.56
N THR A 82 -0.64 -16.61 4.59
CA THR A 82 -0.59 -16.99 3.16
C THR A 82 0.84 -17.07 2.62
N VAL A 83 1.73 -16.13 2.98
CA VAL A 83 3.15 -16.22 2.58
C VAL A 83 3.79 -17.51 3.08
N ARG A 84 3.57 -17.88 4.36
CA ARG A 84 4.08 -19.13 4.93
C ARG A 84 3.50 -20.36 4.25
N ALA A 85 2.22 -20.32 3.86
CA ALA A 85 1.59 -21.43 3.13
C ALA A 85 2.21 -21.68 1.74
N TYR A 86 2.83 -20.67 1.14
CA TYR A 86 3.48 -20.76 -0.18
C TYR A 86 5.00 -20.57 -0.14
N GLU A 87 5.63 -20.65 1.04
CA GLU A 87 7.06 -20.40 1.22
C GLU A 87 7.93 -21.30 0.33
N GLU A 88 7.52 -22.56 0.13
CA GLU A 88 8.24 -23.53 -0.71
C GLU A 88 8.21 -23.22 -2.21
N HIS A 89 7.29 -22.35 -2.64
CA HIS A 89 7.12 -21.93 -4.03
C HIS A 89 7.81 -20.60 -4.33
N LEU A 90 8.17 -19.84 -3.28
CA LEU A 90 8.84 -18.56 -3.39
C LEU A 90 10.37 -18.75 -3.38
N GLN A 91 11.08 -17.82 -4.01
CA GLN A 91 12.54 -17.78 -3.86
C GLN A 91 12.91 -17.44 -2.41
N SER A 92 13.96 -18.07 -1.88
CA SER A 92 14.33 -17.92 -0.46
C SER A 92 14.68 -16.49 -0.06
N ASP A 93 15.25 -15.71 -0.98
CA ASP A 93 15.56 -14.30 -0.79
C ASP A 93 14.31 -13.42 -0.76
N VAL A 94 13.26 -13.80 -1.49
CA VAL A 94 11.95 -13.13 -1.45
C VAL A 94 11.30 -13.34 -0.08
N VAL A 95 11.28 -14.58 0.41
CA VAL A 95 10.76 -14.91 1.76
C VAL A 95 11.50 -14.09 2.82
N ALA A 96 12.83 -14.08 2.77
CA ALA A 96 13.66 -13.34 3.72
C ALA A 96 13.49 -11.81 3.65
N ALA A 97 13.04 -11.27 2.52
CA ALA A 97 12.83 -9.84 2.32
C ALA A 97 11.50 -9.32 2.90
N ILE A 98 10.55 -10.22 3.19
CA ILE A 98 9.21 -9.88 3.69
C ILE A 98 9.26 -9.63 5.20
N PRO A 99 9.04 -8.38 5.70
CA PRO A 99 9.28 -8.06 7.10
C PRO A 99 8.12 -8.50 8.00
N SER A 100 8.21 -9.63 8.68
CA SER A 100 7.25 -10.16 9.69
C SER A 100 6.58 -9.10 10.57
N LEU A 101 7.33 -8.14 11.10
CA LEU A 101 6.86 -7.12 12.03
C LEU A 101 6.71 -5.73 11.41
N PRO A 102 5.90 -4.84 12.02
CA PRO A 102 5.94 -3.42 11.74
C PRO A 102 7.35 -2.84 11.97
N ARG A 103 7.63 -1.68 11.38
CA ARG A 103 8.94 -1.01 11.56
C ARG A 103 8.95 -0.10 12.78
N GLY A 104 10.16 0.21 13.24
CA GLY A 104 10.41 1.19 14.30
C GLY A 104 9.84 0.75 15.65
N GLU A 105 9.48 1.74 16.47
CA GLU A 105 8.97 1.53 17.83
C GLU A 105 7.72 0.65 17.86
N ARG A 106 6.87 0.73 16.83
CA ARG A 106 5.68 -0.13 16.68
C ARG A 106 6.07 -1.60 16.55
N GLY A 107 7.17 -1.89 15.85
CA GLY A 107 7.72 -3.23 15.73
C GLY A 107 8.23 -3.76 17.06
N GLU A 108 8.95 -2.93 17.81
CA GLU A 108 9.48 -3.28 19.14
C GLU A 108 8.37 -3.57 20.15
N ILE A 109 7.25 -2.83 20.08
CA ILE A 109 6.04 -3.08 20.90
C ILE A 109 5.44 -4.44 20.56
N VAL A 110 5.23 -4.73 19.27
CA VAL A 110 4.64 -5.99 18.83
C VAL A 110 5.57 -7.18 19.12
N GLU A 111 6.89 -7.01 18.98
CA GLU A 111 7.90 -8.02 19.31
C GLU A 111 7.85 -8.43 20.78
N GLN A 112 7.57 -7.51 21.70
CA GLN A 112 7.40 -7.81 23.13
C GLN A 112 6.16 -8.66 23.42
N LEU A 113 5.11 -8.50 22.60
CA LEU A 113 3.80 -9.12 22.81
C LEU A 113 3.65 -10.49 22.13
N VAL A 114 4.45 -10.78 21.11
CA VAL A 114 4.30 -11.96 20.27
C VAL A 114 5.25 -13.08 20.69
N ASP A 115 4.76 -14.33 20.72
CA ASP A 115 5.61 -15.53 20.93
C ASP A 115 6.35 -15.93 19.63
N GLY A 116 7.22 -15.02 19.17
CA GLY A 116 8.00 -15.17 17.97
C GLY A 116 7.29 -14.76 16.68
N GLU A 117 8.07 -14.37 15.67
CA GLU A 117 7.59 -13.77 14.41
C GLU A 117 6.63 -14.67 13.61
N SER A 118 6.72 -16.00 13.79
CA SER A 118 5.83 -16.97 13.14
C SER A 118 4.40 -16.91 13.66
N ALA A 119 4.15 -16.34 14.83
CA ALA A 119 2.82 -16.18 15.39
C ALA A 119 2.07 -14.96 14.84
N VAL A 120 2.73 -14.08 14.06
CA VAL A 120 2.07 -12.97 13.37
C VAL A 120 1.46 -13.45 12.07
N ASP A 121 0.15 -13.36 11.90
CA ASP A 121 -0.58 -13.81 10.72
C ASP A 121 -0.79 -12.71 9.68
N SER A 122 -1.02 -11.48 10.10
CA SER A 122 -1.14 -10.37 9.16
C SER A 122 -0.76 -9.03 9.76
N VAL A 123 -0.41 -8.08 8.90
CA VAL A 123 -0.09 -6.70 9.26
C VAL A 123 -0.84 -5.76 8.33
N LEU A 124 -1.67 -4.90 8.91
CA LEU A 124 -2.36 -3.81 8.25
C LEU A 124 -1.80 -2.48 8.77
N ARG A 125 -1.43 -1.57 7.87
CA ARG A 125 -1.09 -0.16 8.18
C ARG A 125 -2.07 0.74 7.47
N PHE A 126 -2.48 1.83 8.12
CA PHE A 126 -3.30 2.84 7.49
C PHE A 126 -3.18 4.22 8.17
N GLY A 127 -3.52 5.27 7.43
CA GLY A 127 -3.68 6.63 7.96
C GLY A 127 -3.45 7.72 6.91
N SER A 128 -3.35 8.97 7.35
CA SER A 128 -3.12 10.13 6.46
C SER A 128 -1.70 10.13 5.93
N ALA A 129 -1.54 10.33 4.61
CA ALA A 129 -0.26 10.34 3.88
C ALA A 129 0.61 9.07 4.06
N ASP A 130 0.69 8.23 3.01
CA ASP A 130 1.62 7.09 2.93
C ASP A 130 1.42 5.99 4.01
N ALA A 131 0.18 5.83 4.52
CA ALA A 131 -0.20 4.83 5.53
C ALA A 131 0.51 4.98 6.89
N VAL A 132 0.84 6.22 7.26
CA VAL A 132 1.44 6.57 8.55
C VAL A 132 0.36 6.70 9.61
N GLY A 133 0.68 6.34 10.86
CA GLY A 133 -0.20 6.55 12.01
C GLY A 133 -0.60 5.26 12.70
N ASN A 134 -1.27 4.35 11.99
CA ASN A 134 -1.95 3.20 12.61
C ASN A 134 -1.42 1.87 12.09
N VAL A 135 -1.40 0.87 12.97
CA VAL A 135 -1.02 -0.52 12.66
C VAL A 135 -1.97 -1.46 13.37
N VAL A 136 -2.47 -2.46 12.66
CA VAL A 136 -3.21 -3.59 13.22
C VAL A 136 -2.47 -4.86 12.84
N VAL A 137 -2.12 -5.67 13.83
CA VAL A 137 -1.41 -6.92 13.67
C VAL A 137 -2.30 -8.04 14.20
N SER A 138 -2.63 -9.01 13.35
CA SER A 138 -3.35 -10.22 13.77
C SER A 138 -2.37 -11.37 13.94
N GLY A 139 -2.64 -12.26 14.88
CA GLY A 139 -1.75 -13.36 15.24
C GLY A 139 -2.09 -13.95 16.59
N SER A 140 -1.09 -14.42 17.32
CA SER A 140 -1.22 -14.86 18.71
C SER A 140 -0.32 -14.04 19.61
N PHE A 141 -0.90 -13.41 20.63
CA PHE A 141 -0.22 -12.47 21.53
C PHE A 141 -0.47 -12.80 23.00
N ASP A 142 0.53 -12.48 23.83
CA ASP A 142 0.46 -12.58 25.29
C ASP A 142 0.28 -11.18 25.89
N SER A 143 -0.95 -10.85 26.30
CA SER A 143 -1.26 -9.58 26.93
C SER A 143 -0.64 -9.43 28.34
N ASP A 144 -0.33 -10.54 29.01
CA ASP A 144 0.32 -10.55 30.33
C ASP A 144 1.84 -10.27 30.22
N SER A 145 2.39 -10.23 29.01
CA SER A 145 3.80 -9.89 28.77
C SER A 145 4.14 -8.43 29.01
N VAL A 146 3.12 -7.55 29.06
CA VAL A 146 3.31 -6.11 29.32
C VAL A 146 3.35 -5.85 30.83
N ASP A 147 4.44 -5.28 31.32
CA ASP A 147 4.60 -4.87 32.73
C ASP A 147 3.90 -3.53 33.02
N VAL A 148 2.64 -3.40 32.58
CA VAL A 148 1.76 -2.24 32.84
C VAL A 148 0.33 -2.73 33.08
N ASP A 149 -0.42 -2.01 33.93
CA ASP A 149 -1.84 -2.28 34.10
C ASP A 149 -2.60 -1.87 32.84
N LEU A 150 -3.34 -2.81 32.24
CA LEU A 150 -4.15 -2.57 31.05
C LEU A 150 -5.52 -2.00 31.43
N GLU A 151 -5.92 -0.91 30.77
CA GLU A 151 -7.27 -0.37 30.88
C GLU A 151 -8.22 -1.14 29.96
N SER A 152 -9.41 -1.52 30.44
CA SER A 152 -10.38 -2.21 29.59
C SER A 152 -10.95 -1.28 28.53
N ALA A 153 -10.99 -1.74 27.28
CA ALA A 153 -11.52 -0.99 26.14
C ALA A 153 -12.66 -1.76 25.44
N ALA A 154 -13.01 -1.34 24.22
CA ALA A 154 -14.04 -2.02 23.43
C ALA A 154 -13.64 -3.47 23.11
N GLY A 155 -14.55 -4.42 23.32
CA GLY A 155 -14.32 -5.84 23.08
C GLY A 155 -13.45 -6.50 24.16
N GLU A 156 -12.52 -7.34 23.72
CA GLU A 156 -11.57 -8.08 24.57
C GLU A 156 -10.23 -7.35 24.78
N PHE A 157 -10.12 -6.11 24.29
CA PHE A 157 -8.87 -5.38 24.29
C PHE A 157 -8.56 -4.75 25.65
N GLY A 158 -7.31 -4.91 26.08
CA GLY A 158 -6.67 -4.05 27.08
C GLY A 158 -5.86 -2.95 26.38
N VAL A 159 -5.93 -1.72 26.87
CA VAL A 159 -5.26 -0.54 26.31
C VAL A 159 -4.23 0.03 27.28
N PHE A 160 -3.12 0.50 26.73
CA PHE A 160 -2.12 1.29 27.46
C PHE A 160 -1.47 2.32 26.52
N GLU A 161 -0.84 3.33 27.10
CA GLU A 161 -0.03 4.32 26.37
C GLU A 161 1.44 4.15 26.72
N ARG A 162 2.31 4.22 25.70
CA ARG A 162 3.76 4.20 25.86
C ARG A 162 4.38 5.22 24.91
N ASP A 163 5.15 6.16 25.48
CA ASP A 163 5.92 7.15 24.73
C ASP A 163 5.10 7.98 23.71
N GLY A 164 3.80 8.18 23.98
CA GLY A 164 2.88 8.90 23.09
C GLY A 164 2.22 8.05 22.00
N THR A 165 2.44 6.73 22.04
CA THR A 165 1.76 5.73 21.21
C THR A 165 0.74 4.97 22.06
N SER A 166 -0.50 4.93 21.59
CA SER A 166 -1.57 4.13 22.17
C SER A 166 -1.52 2.71 21.62
N VAL A 167 -1.62 1.72 22.51
CA VAL A 167 -1.56 0.30 22.16
C VAL A 167 -2.77 -0.40 22.76
N ALA A 168 -3.46 -1.19 21.94
CA ALA A 168 -4.51 -2.10 22.37
C ALA A 168 -4.07 -3.53 22.06
N VAL A 169 -4.27 -4.45 23.00
CA VAL A 169 -3.90 -5.86 22.85
C VAL A 169 -5.03 -6.78 23.27
N SER A 170 -5.30 -7.79 22.46
CA SER A 170 -6.06 -8.99 22.79
C SER A 170 -5.20 -10.23 22.50
N GLU A 171 -5.71 -11.42 22.81
CA GLU A 171 -5.00 -12.68 22.51
C GLU A 171 -4.76 -12.88 21.00
N GLU A 172 -5.59 -12.27 20.15
CA GLU A 172 -5.59 -12.46 18.69
C GLU A 172 -5.13 -11.24 17.89
N THR A 173 -5.06 -10.05 18.50
CA THR A 173 -4.79 -8.80 17.77
C THR A 173 -4.07 -7.76 18.63
N VAL A 174 -3.12 -7.06 18.01
CA VAL A 174 -2.49 -5.84 18.53
C VAL A 174 -2.81 -4.66 17.62
N VAL A 175 -3.33 -3.57 18.19
CA VAL A 175 -3.52 -2.30 17.51
C VAL A 175 -2.56 -1.28 18.09
N VAL A 176 -1.80 -0.59 17.24
CA VAL A 176 -0.86 0.46 17.61
C VAL A 176 -1.23 1.73 16.86
N SER A 177 -1.45 2.82 17.59
CA SER A 177 -1.71 4.15 17.02
C SER A 177 -0.74 5.16 17.60
N ASP A 178 0.08 5.78 16.73
CA ASP A 178 0.99 6.85 17.15
C ASP A 178 0.22 8.15 17.42
N ALA A 179 0.88 9.15 18.00
CA ALA A 179 0.28 10.46 18.32
C ALA A 179 -0.39 11.17 17.12
N ASP A 180 0.16 10.99 15.92
CA ASP A 180 -0.37 11.54 14.67
C ASP A 180 -1.38 10.58 13.97
N GLY A 181 -1.70 9.46 14.61
CA GLY A 181 -2.64 8.44 14.16
C GLY A 181 -4.11 8.77 14.45
N ALA A 182 -4.98 7.80 14.17
CA ALA A 182 -6.38 7.88 14.53
C ALA A 182 -6.57 7.56 16.02
N ASP A 183 -7.66 8.05 16.60
CA ASP A 183 -8.04 7.69 17.96
C ASP A 183 -8.20 6.16 18.07
N ILE A 184 -7.49 5.54 19.01
CA ILE A 184 -7.46 4.09 19.16
C ILE A 184 -8.84 3.53 19.47
N ASP A 185 -9.66 4.27 20.22
CA ASP A 185 -11.03 3.89 20.53
C ASP A 185 -11.90 3.81 19.26
N ALA A 186 -11.65 4.69 18.28
CA ALA A 186 -12.34 4.65 17.00
C ALA A 186 -11.92 3.44 16.15
N ILE A 187 -10.64 3.08 16.17
CA ILE A 187 -10.13 1.88 15.48
C ILE A 187 -10.72 0.61 16.10
N LEU A 188 -10.70 0.51 17.43
CA LEU A 188 -11.28 -0.62 18.15
C LEU A 188 -12.78 -0.72 17.93
N ALA A 189 -13.49 0.42 17.94
CA ALA A 189 -14.92 0.45 17.62
C ALA A 189 -15.18 -0.10 16.21
N ALA A 190 -14.41 0.31 15.20
CA ALA A 190 -14.55 -0.21 13.83
C ALA A 190 -14.36 -1.75 13.77
N GLY A 191 -13.43 -2.27 14.58
CA GLY A 191 -13.17 -3.71 14.70
C GLY A 191 -14.28 -4.55 15.32
N VAL A 192 -15.29 -3.91 15.95
CA VAL A 192 -16.48 -4.52 16.54
C VAL A 192 -17.65 -4.50 15.53
N GLU A 193 -18.61 -5.42 15.68
CA GLU A 193 -19.80 -5.46 14.82
C GLU A 193 -20.75 -4.28 15.04
N GLY A 194 -21.39 -3.78 13.97
CA GLY A 194 -22.45 -2.77 14.06
C GLY A 194 -21.99 -1.31 14.26
N THR A 195 -20.72 -1.01 14.01
CA THR A 195 -20.11 0.32 14.16
C THR A 195 -19.76 0.97 12.82
N ASP A 196 -19.52 2.28 12.83
CA ASP A 196 -19.22 3.06 11.62
C ASP A 196 -17.80 2.77 11.09
N ARG A 197 -17.71 1.95 10.03
CA ARG A 197 -16.46 1.68 9.31
C ARG A 197 -16.36 2.51 8.06
N ARG A 198 -15.13 2.70 7.56
CA ARG A 198 -14.93 3.48 6.34
C ARG A 198 -15.67 2.88 5.15
N VAL A 199 -15.74 1.56 5.03
CA VAL A 199 -16.50 0.87 3.97
C VAL A 199 -18.01 1.10 4.04
N ASP A 200 -18.55 1.40 5.23
CA ASP A 200 -19.97 1.67 5.41
C ASP A 200 -20.29 3.15 5.09
N ALA A 201 -19.32 4.04 5.28
CA ALA A 201 -19.44 5.49 5.05
C ALA A 201 -19.04 5.94 3.62
N ASP A 202 -18.16 5.20 2.95
CA ASP A 202 -17.52 5.59 1.68
C ASP A 202 -17.58 4.45 0.65
N VAL A 203 -18.49 4.59 -0.32
CA VAL A 203 -18.76 3.58 -1.37
C VAL A 203 -17.53 3.35 -2.27
N THR A 204 -16.74 4.39 -2.50
CA THR A 204 -15.55 4.32 -3.35
C THR A 204 -14.44 3.53 -2.63
N PHE A 205 -14.24 3.79 -1.34
CA PHE A 205 -13.34 2.98 -0.53
C PHE A 205 -13.82 1.54 -0.41
N ALA A 206 -15.13 1.32 -0.18
CA ALA A 206 -15.72 -0.01 -0.11
C ALA A 206 -15.47 -0.81 -1.40
N THR A 207 -15.61 -0.15 -2.56
CA THR A 207 -15.33 -0.76 -3.87
C THR A 207 -13.85 -1.14 -4.00
N THR A 208 -12.94 -0.26 -3.56
CA THR A 208 -11.50 -0.56 -3.57
C THR A 208 -11.17 -1.75 -2.64
N ALA A 209 -11.73 -1.78 -1.44
CA ALA A 209 -11.51 -2.83 -0.45
C ALA A 209 -12.00 -4.21 -0.94
N ASP A 210 -13.19 -4.27 -1.55
CA ASP A 210 -13.77 -5.51 -2.11
C ASP A 210 -12.86 -6.12 -3.18
N GLN A 211 -12.30 -5.29 -4.08
CA GLN A 211 -11.42 -5.75 -5.16
C GLN A 211 -10.07 -6.30 -4.68
N VAL A 212 -9.61 -5.90 -3.49
CA VAL A 212 -8.30 -6.31 -2.94
C VAL A 212 -8.42 -7.22 -1.72
N ALA A 213 -9.65 -7.61 -1.34
CA ALA A 213 -9.97 -8.33 -0.11
C ALA A 213 -9.18 -9.64 0.08
N GLN A 214 -8.85 -10.34 -1.01
CA GLN A 214 -8.18 -11.65 -0.99
C GLN A 214 -6.70 -11.57 -1.39
N ALA A 215 -6.12 -10.38 -1.45
CA ALA A 215 -4.73 -10.21 -1.83
C ALA A 215 -3.79 -10.52 -0.65
N THR A 216 -2.68 -11.20 -0.96
CA THR A 216 -1.59 -11.48 -0.02
C THR A 216 -0.86 -10.20 0.38
N PHE A 217 -0.69 -9.27 -0.56
CA PHE A 217 -0.13 -7.94 -0.31
C PHE A 217 -1.00 -6.88 -0.95
N VAL A 218 -1.22 -5.78 -0.25
CA VAL A 218 -1.93 -4.61 -0.79
C VAL A 218 -1.16 -3.35 -0.44
N GLN A 219 -1.13 -2.40 -1.37
CA GLN A 219 -0.77 -1.02 -1.12
C GLN A 219 -1.76 -0.15 -1.89
N GLY A 220 -2.43 0.76 -1.21
CA GLY A 220 -3.33 1.68 -1.87
C GLY A 220 -3.42 3.04 -1.20
N GLU A 221 -4.04 3.94 -1.94
CA GLU A 221 -4.29 5.32 -1.56
C GLU A 221 -5.73 5.67 -1.97
N HIS A 222 -6.40 6.46 -1.14
CA HIS A 222 -7.79 6.88 -1.32
C HIS A 222 -7.92 8.36 -1.00
N ASP A 223 -8.69 9.06 -1.82
CA ASP A 223 -9.03 10.48 -1.75
C ASP A 223 -7.86 11.48 -1.72
N ARG A 224 -6.67 11.08 -2.20
CA ARG A 224 -5.46 11.93 -2.28
C ARG A 224 -5.55 12.92 -3.46
N ARG A 225 -6.43 13.91 -3.34
CA ARG A 225 -6.78 14.87 -4.41
C ARG A 225 -5.75 16.00 -4.63
N ASP A 226 -4.73 16.11 -3.78
CA ASP A 226 -3.72 17.19 -3.87
C ASP A 226 -2.62 16.96 -4.93
N GLU A 227 -2.57 15.78 -5.57
CA GLU A 227 -1.76 15.57 -6.77
C GLU A 227 -2.52 16.07 -8.00
N THR A 228 -2.00 17.15 -8.61
CA THR A 228 -2.73 18.06 -9.52
C THR A 228 -3.18 17.44 -10.85
N ASP A 229 -2.91 16.15 -11.08
CA ASP A 229 -3.17 15.43 -12.33
C ASP A 229 -3.76 14.00 -12.13
N ALA A 230 -4.08 13.59 -10.89
CA ALA A 230 -4.68 12.26 -10.65
C ALA A 230 -6.21 12.31 -10.84
N SER A 231 -6.73 11.61 -11.85
CA SER A 231 -8.17 11.52 -12.14
C SER A 231 -8.90 10.44 -11.31
N TRP A 232 -8.18 9.61 -10.59
CA TRP A 232 -8.72 8.59 -9.70
C TRP A 232 -8.94 9.12 -8.29
N VAL A 233 -9.94 8.57 -7.59
CA VAL A 233 -10.22 8.80 -6.17
C VAL A 233 -9.76 7.65 -5.28
N GLY A 234 -9.45 6.49 -5.86
CA GLY A 234 -8.74 5.42 -5.18
C GLY A 234 -7.83 4.67 -6.13
N VAL A 235 -6.66 4.24 -5.66
CA VAL A 235 -5.79 3.33 -6.39
C VAL A 235 -5.20 2.31 -5.43
N ALA A 236 -5.19 1.05 -5.82
CA ALA A 236 -4.56 -0.02 -5.08
C ALA A 236 -3.76 -0.92 -6.00
N ASN A 237 -2.59 -1.33 -5.54
CA ASN A 237 -1.84 -2.42 -6.13
C ASN A 237 -1.94 -3.62 -5.19
N ALA A 238 -2.26 -4.78 -5.74
CA ALA A 238 -2.52 -6.00 -5.01
C ALA A 238 -1.73 -7.18 -5.60
N TRP A 239 -1.21 -8.06 -4.75
CA TRP A 239 -0.61 -9.33 -5.15
C TRP A 239 -1.31 -10.48 -4.46
N SER A 240 -1.72 -11.47 -5.22
CA SER A 240 -2.19 -12.77 -4.72
C SER A 240 -1.17 -13.84 -5.09
N ILE A 241 -0.53 -14.43 -4.08
CA ILE A 241 0.42 -15.52 -4.27
C ILE A 241 -0.34 -16.84 -4.33
N GLY A 242 -0.05 -17.64 -5.36
CA GLY A 242 -0.45 -19.04 -5.47
C GLY A 242 0.76 -19.96 -5.58
N SER A 243 0.50 -21.28 -5.60
CA SER A 243 1.56 -22.30 -5.69
C SER A 243 2.29 -22.30 -7.03
N GLU A 244 1.59 -22.00 -8.13
CA GLU A 244 2.16 -22.00 -9.48
C GLU A 244 2.35 -20.59 -10.03
N THR A 245 1.40 -19.69 -9.76
CA THR A 245 1.41 -18.34 -10.28
C THR A 245 1.10 -17.30 -9.22
N THR A 246 1.68 -16.12 -9.41
CA THR A 246 1.40 -14.92 -8.63
C THR A 246 0.74 -13.91 -9.53
N THR A 247 -0.40 -13.38 -9.07
CA THR A 247 -1.19 -12.40 -9.81
C THR A 247 -0.99 -11.03 -9.19
N HIS A 248 -0.62 -10.06 -10.03
CA HIS A 248 -0.57 -8.64 -9.69
C HIS A 248 -1.77 -7.94 -10.31
N SER A 249 -2.49 -7.17 -9.51
CA SER A 249 -3.62 -6.35 -9.96
C SER A 249 -3.40 -4.89 -9.58
N ILE A 250 -3.66 -3.99 -10.52
CA ILE A 250 -3.84 -2.56 -10.25
C ILE A 250 -5.33 -2.28 -10.35
N VAL A 251 -5.89 -1.76 -9.27
CA VAL A 251 -7.29 -1.33 -9.18
C VAL A 251 -7.29 0.17 -9.06
N ALA A 252 -8.00 0.86 -9.96
CA ALA A 252 -8.24 2.29 -9.87
C ALA A 252 -9.76 2.56 -9.85
N VAL A 253 -10.20 3.40 -8.94
CA VAL A 253 -11.59 3.84 -8.82
C VAL A 253 -11.65 5.33 -9.10
N TYR A 254 -12.58 5.72 -9.96
CA TYR A 254 -12.77 7.08 -10.45
C TYR A 254 -14.07 7.68 -9.91
N ASP A 255 -14.16 9.01 -9.90
CA ASP A 255 -15.41 9.72 -9.53
C ASP A 255 -16.46 9.59 -10.65
N ASP A 256 -16.02 9.41 -11.91
CA ASP A 256 -16.90 9.39 -13.08
C ASP A 256 -16.46 8.33 -14.11
N ALA A 257 -17.43 7.61 -14.68
CA ALA A 257 -17.18 6.54 -15.64
C ALA A 257 -16.59 7.04 -16.96
N ASP A 258 -16.80 8.30 -17.34
CA ASP A 258 -16.19 8.86 -18.54
C ASP A 258 -14.67 9.03 -18.36
N THR A 259 -14.20 9.22 -17.12
CA THR A 259 -12.76 9.37 -16.79
C THR A 259 -12.02 8.04 -16.69
N VAL A 260 -12.71 6.92 -16.48
CA VAL A 260 -12.09 5.58 -16.44
C VAL A 260 -11.43 5.20 -17.77
N SER A 261 -11.86 5.82 -18.88
CA SER A 261 -11.25 5.60 -20.20
C SER A 261 -9.77 6.02 -20.26
N GLU A 262 -9.32 6.86 -19.33
CA GLU A 262 -7.91 7.20 -19.17
C GLU A 262 -7.09 6.04 -18.59
N PHE A 263 -7.71 5.11 -17.84
CA PHE A 263 -7.06 3.94 -17.26
C PHE A 263 -6.38 3.08 -18.33
N GLU A 264 -7.10 2.77 -19.42
CA GLU A 264 -6.58 2.06 -20.58
C GLU A 264 -5.41 2.77 -21.26
N THR A 265 -5.31 4.09 -21.11
CA THR A 265 -4.24 4.88 -21.75
C THR A 265 -3.00 5.00 -20.84
N GLN A 266 -3.17 4.98 -19.53
CA GLN A 266 -2.10 5.22 -18.55
C GLN A 266 -1.36 3.95 -18.11
N ILE A 267 -2.05 2.80 -18.03
CA ILE A 267 -1.48 1.55 -17.54
C ILE A 267 -0.52 0.84 -18.56
N PRO A 268 -0.78 0.81 -19.88
CA PRO A 268 0.00 -0.02 -20.82
C PRO A 268 1.47 0.36 -20.98
N ALA A 269 1.89 1.53 -20.48
CA ALA A 269 3.30 1.93 -20.53
C ALA A 269 4.20 1.11 -19.58
N THR A 270 3.63 0.36 -18.64
CA THR A 270 4.40 -0.28 -17.55
C THR A 270 4.24 -1.82 -17.50
N PHE A 271 3.26 -2.39 -18.23
CA PHE A 271 2.91 -3.81 -18.16
C PHE A 271 2.83 -4.44 -19.56
N ASP A 272 3.76 -5.35 -19.87
CA ASP A 272 3.61 -6.27 -21.01
C ASP A 272 2.65 -7.41 -20.60
N ASP A 273 1.76 -7.82 -21.52
CA ASP A 273 0.79 -8.94 -21.39
C ASP A 273 -0.25 -8.79 -20.25
N GLU A 274 -1.11 -7.77 -20.35
CA GLU A 274 -2.15 -7.46 -19.36
C GLU A 274 -3.58 -7.79 -19.82
N ALA A 275 -4.41 -8.23 -18.87
CA ALA A 275 -5.86 -8.23 -19.00
C ALA A 275 -6.40 -6.97 -18.31
N ILE A 276 -6.98 -6.05 -19.10
CA ILE A 276 -7.65 -4.85 -18.59
C ILE A 276 -9.15 -5.09 -18.61
N GLU A 277 -9.80 -4.82 -17.49
CA GLU A 277 -11.25 -4.84 -17.31
C GLU A 277 -11.71 -3.49 -16.77
N ILE A 278 -12.78 -2.96 -17.34
CA ILE A 278 -13.44 -1.73 -16.87
C ILE A 278 -14.89 -2.07 -16.53
N ASP A 279 -15.31 -1.75 -15.30
CA ASP A 279 -16.69 -1.85 -14.85
C ASP A 279 -17.13 -0.54 -14.18
N GLY A 280 -17.95 0.23 -14.90
CA GLY A 280 -18.43 1.53 -14.43
C GLY A 280 -17.30 2.51 -14.16
N THR A 281 -17.07 2.82 -12.89
CA THR A 281 -16.01 3.73 -12.43
C THR A 281 -14.73 3.01 -12.00
N VAL A 282 -14.66 1.69 -12.18
CA VAL A 282 -13.52 0.86 -11.73
C VAL A 282 -12.75 0.36 -12.93
N GLY A 283 -11.44 0.61 -12.94
CA GLY A 283 -10.48 -0.02 -13.85
C GLY A 283 -9.64 -1.04 -13.09
N VAL A 284 -9.53 -2.25 -13.63
CA VAL A 284 -8.68 -3.32 -13.11
C VAL A 284 -7.74 -3.79 -14.20
N ALA A 285 -6.43 -3.73 -13.94
CA ALA A 285 -5.41 -4.30 -14.80
C ALA A 285 -4.74 -5.46 -14.08
N THR A 286 -4.73 -6.63 -14.70
CA THR A 286 -4.20 -7.85 -14.09
C THR A 286 -3.08 -8.44 -14.94
N ARG A 287 -2.00 -8.84 -14.26
CA ARG A 287 -0.88 -9.58 -14.83
C ARG A 287 -0.55 -10.78 -13.96
N THR A 288 -0.30 -11.93 -14.58
CA THR A 288 0.09 -13.15 -13.89
C THR A 288 1.49 -13.56 -14.33
N VAL A 289 2.32 -13.94 -13.36
CA VAL A 289 3.68 -14.46 -13.56
C VAL A 289 3.84 -15.78 -12.79
N PRO A 290 4.81 -16.64 -13.16
CA PRO A 290 5.20 -17.77 -12.32
C PRO A 290 5.56 -17.31 -10.89
N THR A 291 5.17 -18.07 -9.86
CA THR A 291 5.43 -17.68 -8.46
C THR A 291 6.92 -17.64 -8.14
N ASP A 292 7.73 -18.48 -8.77
CA ASP A 292 9.19 -18.48 -8.63
C ASP A 292 9.86 -17.27 -9.29
N ASP A 293 9.15 -16.51 -10.13
CA ASP A 293 9.60 -15.24 -10.72
C ASP A 293 9.11 -14.01 -9.91
N TYR A 294 8.36 -14.18 -8.83
CA TYR A 294 7.86 -13.06 -8.03
C TYR A 294 8.99 -12.37 -7.26
N GLU A 295 9.09 -11.05 -7.39
CA GLU A 295 9.99 -10.22 -6.60
C GLU A 295 9.22 -9.42 -5.55
N TYR A 296 9.59 -9.58 -4.28
CA TYR A 296 9.04 -8.72 -3.22
C TYR A 296 9.65 -7.32 -3.29
N ARG A 297 8.79 -6.32 -3.53
CA ARG A 297 9.15 -4.91 -3.33
C ARG A 297 8.64 -4.47 -1.97
N ASN A 298 9.54 -4.02 -1.10
CA ASN A 298 9.18 -3.53 0.22
C ASN A 298 8.45 -2.18 0.12
N ARG A 299 7.13 -2.28 -0.07
CA ARG A 299 6.21 -1.15 -0.15
C ARG A 299 5.85 -0.58 1.21
N PHE A 300 6.19 -1.30 2.28
CA PHE A 300 6.11 -0.86 3.68
C PHE A 300 7.30 0.00 4.11
N ALA A 301 8.26 0.24 3.21
CA ALA A 301 9.24 1.27 3.44
C ALA A 301 8.58 2.64 3.39
N ASP A 302 8.81 3.46 4.42
CA ASP A 302 8.25 4.81 4.45
C ASP A 302 8.74 5.56 3.21
N ARG A 303 7.79 5.98 2.35
CA ARG A 303 8.09 6.97 1.31
C ARG A 303 8.40 8.28 2.04
N GLY A 304 9.69 8.55 2.27
CA GLY A 304 10.12 9.73 3.02
C GLY A 304 11.45 9.58 3.77
N THR A 305 11.93 8.35 3.99
CA THR A 305 13.26 8.10 4.59
C THR A 305 14.40 8.08 3.57
N GLN A 306 14.16 8.42 2.30
CA GLN A 306 15.28 8.77 1.44
C GLN A 306 15.92 10.05 2.00
N PRO A 307 17.22 10.02 2.39
CA PRO A 307 17.88 11.21 2.90
C PRO A 307 17.75 12.31 1.84
N ALA A 308 17.12 13.44 2.22
CA ALA A 308 16.82 14.56 1.31
C ALA A 308 18.04 14.83 0.42
N PRO A 309 17.93 14.77 -0.92
CA PRO A 309 19.07 14.65 -1.85
C PRO A 309 20.16 15.68 -1.52
N PRO A 310 21.45 15.33 -1.68
CA PRO A 310 22.54 16.23 -1.30
C PRO A 310 22.38 17.58 -2.03
N GLN A 311 22.35 18.69 -1.28
CA GLN A 311 22.26 20.03 -1.84
C GLN A 311 23.59 20.77 -1.66
N ALA A 312 23.86 21.68 -2.58
CA ALA A 312 24.99 22.59 -2.51
C ALA A 312 24.70 23.82 -3.34
N GLY A 313 25.13 24.99 -2.85
CA GLY A 313 25.19 26.18 -3.67
C GLY A 313 26.47 26.17 -4.51
N VAL A 314 26.33 26.37 -5.81
CA VAL A 314 27.45 26.56 -6.74
C VAL A 314 27.21 27.76 -7.63
N THR A 315 28.28 28.42 -8.04
CA THR A 315 28.25 29.46 -9.08
C THR A 315 29.10 29.00 -10.25
N ILE A 316 28.56 29.09 -11.47
CA ILE A 316 29.23 28.67 -12.69
C ILE A 316 29.32 29.88 -13.62
N GLU A 317 30.54 30.23 -14.02
CA GLU A 317 30.83 31.40 -14.85
C GLU A 317 31.61 30.98 -16.09
N SER A 318 31.13 31.36 -17.28
CA SER A 318 31.84 31.16 -18.54
C SER A 318 32.49 32.46 -19.01
N ASP A 319 33.78 32.38 -19.37
CA ASP A 319 34.53 33.48 -19.98
C ASP A 319 34.88 33.10 -21.42
N ALA A 320 34.22 33.75 -22.37
CA ALA A 320 34.42 33.50 -23.80
C ALA A 320 35.76 33.99 -24.34
N SER A 321 36.42 34.93 -23.65
CA SER A 321 37.72 35.47 -24.08
C SER A 321 38.86 34.51 -23.78
N SER A 322 38.81 33.83 -22.64
CA SER A 322 39.74 32.78 -22.25
C SER A 322 39.27 31.37 -22.63
N ARG A 323 37.99 31.21 -22.99
CA ARG A 323 37.33 29.92 -23.29
C ARG A 323 37.36 28.98 -22.09
N THR A 324 36.99 29.52 -20.94
CA THR A 324 37.04 28.81 -19.66
C THR A 324 35.68 28.80 -18.98
N VAL A 325 35.35 27.71 -18.31
CA VAL A 325 34.22 27.62 -17.37
C VAL A 325 34.77 27.44 -15.97
N THR A 326 34.42 28.35 -15.07
CA THR A 326 34.85 28.34 -13.67
C THR A 326 33.68 27.98 -12.78
N VAL A 327 33.88 26.98 -11.92
CA VAL A 327 32.88 26.52 -10.94
C VAL A 327 33.39 26.85 -9.54
N THR A 328 32.57 27.55 -8.76
CA THR A 328 32.89 27.93 -7.37
C THR A 328 31.88 27.30 -6.41
N TYR A 329 32.38 26.66 -5.37
CA TYR A 329 31.56 26.06 -4.33
C TYR A 329 31.17 27.12 -3.28
N VAL A 330 29.91 27.55 -3.24
CA VAL A 330 29.48 28.71 -2.43
C VAL A 330 28.77 28.36 -1.13
N SER A 331 28.11 27.19 -1.03
CA SER A 331 27.49 26.78 0.24
C SER A 331 27.29 25.26 0.35
N ARG A 332 27.63 24.69 1.52
CA ARG A 332 27.45 23.26 1.81
C ARG A 332 26.09 23.04 2.47
N SER A 333 25.17 22.36 1.79
CA SER A 333 23.82 22.04 2.30
C SER A 333 23.53 20.55 2.19
N GLY A 334 24.24 19.73 2.96
CA GLY A 334 24.01 18.29 2.98
C GLY A 334 24.71 17.50 1.87
N ALA A 335 25.61 18.11 1.11
CA ALA A 335 26.62 17.39 0.32
C ALA A 335 27.94 17.26 1.12
N ASP A 336 28.61 16.11 1.01
CA ASP A 336 29.96 15.88 1.52
C ASP A 336 31.03 16.40 0.57
N ARG A 337 30.78 16.28 -0.73
CA ARG A 337 31.63 16.76 -1.82
C ARG A 337 30.82 17.03 -3.08
N LEU A 338 31.42 17.74 -4.03
CA LEU A 338 30.93 17.98 -5.38
C LEU A 338 31.78 17.22 -6.38
N GLU A 339 31.14 16.48 -7.29
CA GLU A 339 31.77 15.93 -8.48
C GLU A 339 31.33 16.78 -9.67
N ILE A 340 32.29 17.39 -10.38
CA ILE A 340 32.03 18.19 -11.58
C ILE A 340 32.44 17.38 -12.79
N ARG A 341 31.58 17.31 -13.81
CA ARG A 341 31.84 16.52 -15.01
C ARG A 341 31.28 17.23 -16.24
N ASP A 342 31.94 17.04 -17.38
CA ASP A 342 31.38 17.39 -18.68
C ASP A 342 31.26 16.15 -19.59
N GLU A 343 30.56 16.32 -20.70
CA GLU A 343 30.35 15.27 -21.71
C GLU A 343 31.64 14.86 -22.43
N SER A 344 32.69 15.68 -22.36
CA SER A 344 34.00 15.42 -22.95
C SER A 344 34.88 14.55 -22.05
N GLY A 345 34.40 14.19 -20.86
CA GLY A 345 35.11 13.37 -19.89
C GLY A 345 36.05 14.16 -18.98
N ASN A 346 36.03 15.50 -19.02
CA ASN A 346 36.70 16.28 -17.99
C ASN A 346 35.94 16.12 -16.69
N SER A 347 36.67 15.97 -15.59
CA SER A 347 36.06 15.88 -14.27
C SER A 347 36.97 16.45 -13.20
N ASP A 348 36.36 16.96 -12.14
CA ASP A 348 37.06 17.43 -10.95
C ASP A 348 36.20 17.19 -9.69
N GLU A 349 36.82 17.32 -8.52
CA GLU A 349 36.16 17.13 -7.23
C GLU A 349 36.44 18.32 -6.30
N MET A 350 35.41 18.79 -5.60
CA MET A 350 35.52 19.85 -4.60
C MET A 350 34.93 19.39 -3.27
N THR A 351 35.63 19.63 -2.18
CA THR A 351 35.24 19.18 -0.84
C THR A 351 34.99 20.33 0.14
N GLU A 352 35.49 21.54 -0.15
CA GLU A 352 35.42 22.69 0.75
C GLU A 352 34.72 23.91 0.11
N VAL A 353 33.87 24.58 0.90
CA VAL A 353 33.24 25.83 0.48
C VAL A 353 34.32 26.90 0.28
N GLY A 354 34.29 27.58 -0.86
CA GLY A 354 35.31 28.54 -1.28
C GLY A 354 36.35 27.97 -2.23
N GLU A 355 36.36 26.65 -2.47
CA GLU A 355 37.14 26.09 -3.57
C GLU A 355 36.61 26.59 -4.93
N THR A 356 37.51 26.60 -5.91
CA THR A 356 37.21 26.96 -7.30
C THR A 356 37.97 26.02 -8.23
N THR A 357 37.30 25.53 -9.27
CA THR A 357 37.94 24.83 -10.38
C THR A 357 37.63 25.51 -11.71
N THR A 358 38.54 25.41 -12.67
CA THR A 358 38.43 26.03 -13.98
C THR A 358 38.73 25.00 -15.06
N PHE A 359 37.77 24.79 -15.96
CA PHE A 359 37.90 23.96 -17.15
C PHE A 359 38.23 24.85 -18.36
N GLU A 360 39.23 24.46 -19.14
CA GLU A 360 39.65 25.16 -20.35
C GLU A 360 39.20 24.41 -21.60
N TYR A 361 38.70 25.14 -22.61
CA TYR A 361 38.12 24.56 -23.81
C TYR A 361 38.77 25.11 -25.09
N GLU A 362 38.68 24.30 -26.16
CA GLU A 362 39.12 24.72 -27.50
C GLU A 362 38.12 25.70 -28.14
N ALA A 363 38.56 26.39 -29.19
CA ALA A 363 37.68 27.29 -29.93
C ALA A 363 36.62 26.48 -30.70
N GLY A 364 35.35 26.89 -30.62
CA GLY A 364 34.22 26.17 -31.21
C GLY A 364 33.69 25.03 -30.34
N ALA A 365 34.19 24.86 -29.11
CA ALA A 365 33.68 23.86 -28.18
C ALA A 365 32.33 24.29 -27.62
N SER A 366 31.41 23.32 -27.51
CA SER A 366 30.12 23.48 -26.87
C SER A 366 29.75 22.18 -26.16
N GLY A 367 29.08 22.28 -25.01
CA GLY A 367 28.65 21.12 -24.23
C GLY A 367 27.94 21.53 -22.95
N GLU A 368 27.66 20.55 -22.10
CA GLU A 368 27.11 20.76 -20.76
C GLU A 368 28.10 20.34 -19.67
N LEU A 369 28.25 21.20 -18.67
CA LEU A 369 28.94 20.91 -17.42
C LEU A 369 27.91 20.65 -16.34
N THR A 370 28.02 19.49 -15.68
CA THR A 370 27.13 19.03 -14.62
C THR A 370 27.87 18.98 -13.30
N VAL A 371 27.27 19.56 -12.26
CA VAL A 371 27.78 19.51 -10.89
C VAL A 371 26.88 18.61 -10.07
N VAL A 372 27.47 17.59 -9.45
CA VAL A 372 26.78 16.54 -8.68
C VAL A 372 27.18 16.64 -7.21
N GLY A 373 26.21 16.89 -6.34
CA GLY A 373 26.40 16.75 -4.90
C GLY A 373 26.43 15.28 -4.51
N VAL A 374 27.37 14.90 -3.64
CA VAL A 374 27.52 13.53 -3.14
C VAL A 374 27.46 13.55 -1.61
N ARG A 375 26.65 12.69 -1.01
CA ARG A 375 26.62 12.43 0.44
C ARG A 375 26.50 10.93 0.68
N GLY A 376 27.53 10.33 1.27
CA GLY A 376 27.65 8.87 1.33
C GLY A 376 27.55 8.23 -0.07
N GLU A 377 26.57 7.36 -0.26
CA GLU A 377 26.29 6.69 -1.55
C GLU A 377 25.25 7.46 -2.41
N THR A 378 24.60 8.48 -1.87
CA THR A 378 23.58 9.26 -2.57
C THR A 378 24.22 10.36 -3.42
N LYS A 379 23.77 10.49 -4.68
CA LYS A 379 24.20 11.52 -5.62
C LYS A 379 22.99 12.28 -6.17
N ALA A 380 23.13 13.60 -6.33
CA ALA A 380 22.11 14.43 -6.99
C ALA A 380 22.75 15.55 -7.80
N VAL A 381 22.18 15.88 -8.97
CA VAL A 381 22.63 17.02 -9.76
C VAL A 381 22.21 18.31 -9.03
N VAL A 382 23.19 19.14 -8.67
CA VAL A 382 22.96 20.41 -7.96
C VAL A 382 22.96 21.62 -8.91
N ALA A 383 23.64 21.50 -10.06
CA ALA A 383 23.58 22.49 -11.14
C ALA A 383 24.01 21.87 -12.48
N ALA A 384 23.52 22.45 -13.57
CA ALA A 384 23.99 22.18 -14.93
C ALA A 384 24.19 23.52 -15.66
N HIS A 385 25.22 23.61 -16.49
CA HIS A 385 25.54 24.80 -17.27
C HIS A 385 26.00 24.44 -18.68
N SER A 386 25.24 24.90 -19.67
CA SER A 386 25.64 24.79 -21.07
C SER A 386 26.65 25.90 -21.42
N TYR A 387 27.75 25.53 -22.06
CA TYR A 387 28.76 26.47 -22.56
C TYR A 387 28.93 26.36 -24.08
N SER A 388 29.36 27.46 -24.70
CA SER A 388 29.73 27.52 -26.12
C SER A 388 30.75 28.64 -26.32
N PHE A 389 31.86 28.35 -26.98
CA PHE A 389 33.02 29.26 -27.10
C PHE A 389 33.46 29.56 -28.53
#